data_AF-A0A2L1KJD1-F1
#
_entry.id   AF-A0A2L1KJD1-F1
#
_cell.length_a   1.000
_cell.length_b   1.000
_cell.length_c   1.000
_cell.angle_alpha   90.00
_cell.angle_beta   90.00
_cell.angle_gamma   90.00
#
_symmetry.space_group_name_H-M   'P 1'
#
loop_
_entity.id
_entity.type
_entity.pdbx_description
1 polymer ?
#
loop_
_entity_poly.entity_id
_entity_poly.type
_entity_poly.pdbx_seq_one_letter_code
_entity_poly.pdbx_strand_id
1 'polypeptide(L)' 'MNHYEKGRHVPDIDTLRRMAAELNVPLNYFFCDDQTTAELALLISRMTEEERSKLIEALKTSSGDNTADKK' A
#
# COMPACT_ATOMS: atom_id res chain seq x y z
N MET A 1 24.97 21.95 5.52
CA MET A 1 24.30 20.78 6.15
C MET A 1 22.81 20.87 5.85
N ASN A 2 22.23 19.83 5.26
CA ASN A 2 20.89 19.90 4.64
C ASN A 2 19.79 19.48 5.63
N HIS A 3 18.60 20.09 5.53
CA HIS A 3 17.52 19.95 6.52
C HIS A 3 16.83 18.58 6.57
N TYR A 4 17.11 17.70 5.60
CA TYR A 4 16.56 16.34 5.53
C TYR A 4 17.21 15.36 6.50
N GLU A 5 18.41 15.65 6.99
CA GLU A 5 19.17 14.75 7.88
C GLU A 5 18.69 14.78 9.34
N LYS A 6 17.83 15.75 9.71
CA LYS A 6 17.34 15.93 11.09
C LYS A 6 15.93 15.37 11.35
N GLY A 7 15.32 14.65 10.40
CA GLY A 7 13.99 14.05 10.56
C GLY A 7 12.87 15.08 10.84
N ARG A 8 13.09 16.36 10.51
CA ARG A 8 12.18 17.47 10.89
C ARG A 8 11.13 17.82 9.83
N HIS A 9 11.23 17.28 8.62
CA HIS A 9 10.25 17.49 7.57
C HIS A 9 9.91 16.16 6.90
N VAL A 10 8.67 15.71 7.10
CA VAL A 10 8.04 14.73 6.23
C VAL A 10 7.85 15.41 4.88
N PRO A 11 8.32 14.82 3.76
CA PRO A 11 8.04 15.36 2.44
C PRO A 11 6.54 15.51 2.24
N ASP A 12 6.11 16.53 1.50
CA ASP A 12 4.70 16.64 1.14
C ASP A 12 4.26 15.45 0.27
N ILE A 13 2.94 15.26 0.17
CA ILE A 13 2.36 14.14 -0.58
C ILE A 13 2.80 14.16 -2.05
N ASP A 14 2.98 15.35 -2.63
CA ASP A 14 3.41 15.50 -4.03
C ASP A 14 4.86 15.01 -4.22
N THR A 15 5.74 15.33 -3.28
CA THR A 15 7.12 14.84 -3.25
C THR A 15 7.15 13.33 -3.06
N LEU A 16 6.36 12.80 -2.13
CA LEU A 16 6.24 11.34 -1.92
C LEU A 16 5.69 10.65 -3.17
N ARG A 17 4.75 11.25 -3.89
CA ARG A 17 4.20 10.72 -5.15
C ARG A 17 5.25 10.68 -6.26
N ARG A 18 6.10 11.71 -6.35
CA ARG A 18 7.25 11.71 -7.29
C ARG A 18 8.25 10.61 -6.93
N MET A 19 8.61 10.48 -5.65
CA MET A 19 9.47 9.40 -5.19
C MET A 19 8.89 8.03 -5.47
N ALA A 20 7.57 7.83 -5.26
CA ALA A 20 6.85 6.61 -5.57
C ALA A 20 6.99 6.23 -7.05
N ALA A 21 6.80 7.21 -7.94
CA ALA A 21 6.91 7.02 -9.38
C ALA A 21 8.35 6.64 -9.79
N GLU A 22 9.37 7.35 -9.29
CA GLU A 22 10.77 7.05 -9.58
C GLU A 22 11.21 5.67 -9.07
N LEU A 23 10.70 5.25 -7.91
CA LEU A 23 11.03 3.96 -7.30
C LEU A 23 10.13 2.82 -7.79
N ASN A 24 9.13 3.09 -8.63
CA ASN A 24 8.10 2.13 -9.07
C ASN A 24 7.43 1.38 -7.91
N VAL A 25 7.11 2.11 -6.83
CA VAL A 25 6.40 1.60 -5.65
C VAL A 25 5.10 2.37 -5.45
N PRO A 26 4.06 1.78 -4.85
CA PRO A 26 2.84 2.52 -4.55
C PRO A 26 3.08 3.49 -3.39
N LEU A 27 2.33 4.62 -3.38
CA LEU A 27 2.50 5.65 -2.35
C LEU A 27 2.30 5.12 -0.92
N ASN A 28 1.39 4.17 -0.73
CA ASN A 28 1.12 3.55 0.58
C ASN A 28 2.32 2.75 1.13
N TYR A 29 3.29 2.36 0.30
CA TYR A 29 4.50 1.68 0.72
C TYR A 29 5.32 2.49 1.75
N PHE A 30 5.38 3.81 1.59
CA PHE A 30 6.13 4.69 2.51
C PHE A 30 5.51 4.80 3.91
N PHE A 31 4.28 4.30 4.08
CA PHE A 31 3.52 4.38 5.33
C PHE A 31 3.33 3.02 6.00
N CYS A 32 3.95 1.96 5.48
CA CYS A 32 3.91 0.64 6.09
C CYS A 32 4.87 0.57 7.29
N ASP A 33 4.35 0.21 8.46
CA ASP A 33 5.13 0.09 9.70
C ASP A 33 5.92 -1.22 9.78
N ASP A 34 5.52 -2.25 9.03
CA ASP A 34 6.15 -3.56 9.03
C ASP A 34 6.48 -4.07 7.62
N GLN A 35 7.48 -4.94 7.53
CA GLN A 35 7.97 -5.49 6.27
C GLN A 35 6.88 -6.28 5.51
N THR A 36 5.97 -6.94 6.22
CA THR A 36 4.93 -7.78 5.63
C THR A 36 3.89 -6.91 4.92
N THR A 37 3.43 -5.83 5.55
CA THR A 37 2.49 -4.88 4.92
C THR A 37 3.13 -4.14 3.75
N ALA A 38 4.41 -3.78 3.87
CA ALA A 38 5.17 -3.16 2.78
C ALA A 38 5.29 -4.09 1.56
N GLU A 39 5.60 -5.36 1.79
CA GLU A 39 5.67 -6.37 0.72
C GLU A 39 4.30 -6.62 0.09
N LEU A 40 3.23 -6.70 0.90
CA LEU A 40 1.87 -6.85 0.40
C LEU A 40 1.46 -5.64 -0.46
N ALA A 41 1.81 -4.42 -0.06
CA ALA A 41 1.55 -3.23 -0.86
C ALA A 41 2.23 -3.30 -2.24
N LEU A 42 3.49 -3.76 -2.30
CA LEU A 42 4.20 -3.98 -3.56
C LEU A 42 3.54 -5.05 -4.43
N LEU A 43 3.20 -6.19 -3.85
CA LEU A 43 2.54 -7.28 -4.58
C LEU A 43 1.20 -6.83 -5.15
N ILE A 44 0.36 -6.23 -4.31
CA ILE A 44 -0.94 -5.70 -4.72
C ILE A 44 -0.76 -4.67 -5.83
N SER A 45 0.22 -3.76 -5.74
CA SER A 45 0.43 -2.72 -6.75
C SER A 45 0.65 -3.25 -8.17
N ARG A 46 1.17 -4.48 -8.30
CA ARG A 46 1.46 -5.15 -9.58
C ARG A 46 0.30 -5.99 -10.11
N MET A 47 -0.73 -6.23 -9.31
CA MET A 47 -1.90 -7.03 -9.69
C MET A 47 -2.86 -6.23 -10.57
N THR A 48 -3.53 -6.93 -11.48
CA THR A 48 -4.70 -6.45 -12.21
C THR A 48 -5.89 -6.22 -11.29
N GLU A 49 -6.92 -5.51 -11.76
CA GLU A 49 -8.14 -5.28 -10.96
C GLU A 49 -8.85 -6.60 -10.64
N GLU A 50 -8.86 -7.55 -11.58
CA GLU A 50 -9.47 -8.87 -11.40
C GLU A 50 -8.73 -9.71 -10.36
N GLU A 51 -7.39 -9.67 -10.37
CA GLU A 51 -6.57 -10.36 -9.38
C GLU A 51 -6.76 -9.76 -7.99
N ARG A 52 -6.82 -8.43 -7.87
CA ARG A 52 -7.11 -7.76 -6.59
C ARG A 52 -8.49 -8.12 -6.07
N SER A 53 -9.50 -8.14 -6.93
CA SER A 53 -10.85 -8.55 -6.57
C SER A 53 -10.87 -9.99 -6.02
N LYS A 54 -10.22 -10.93 -6.71
CA LYS A 54 -10.10 -12.33 -6.24
C LYS A 54 -9.36 -12.43 -4.90
N LEU A 55 -8.30 -11.66 -4.71
CA LEU A 55 -7.57 -11.62 -3.45
C LEU A 55 -8.46 -11.12 -2.31
N ILE A 56 -9.22 -10.05 -2.54
CA ILE A 56 -10.16 -9.50 -1.54
C ILE A 56 -11.21 -10.56 -1.16
N GLU A 57 -11.80 -11.25 -2.13
CA GLU A 57 -12.79 -12.29 -1.86
C GLU A 57 -12.20 -13.48 -1.10
N ALA A 58 -10.97 -13.90 -1.46
CA ALA A 58 -10.25 -14.96 -0.74
C ALA A 58 -9.98 -14.57 0.72
N LEU A 59 -9.54 -13.34 0.96
CA LEU A 59 -9.27 -12.83 2.31
C LEU A 59 -10.56 -12.75 3.14
N LYS A 60 -11.65 -12.18 2.61
CA LYS A 60 -12.96 -12.15 3.27
C LYS A 60 -13.44 -13.54 3.68
N THR A 61 -13.25 -14.53 2.81
CA THR A 61 -13.62 -15.93 3.08
C THR A 61 -12.75 -16.55 4.18
N SER A 62 -11.45 -16.26 4.17
CA SER A 62 -10.51 -16.78 5.18
C SER A 62 -10.67 -16.17 6.57
N SER A 63 -11.13 -14.91 6.63
CA SER A 63 -11.31 -14.15 7.87
C SER A 63 -12.61 -14.47 8.61
N GLY A 64 -13.49 -15.31 8.04
CA GLY A 64 -14.76 -15.65 8.68
C GLY A 64 -15.72 -14.47 8.85
N ASP A 65 -15.55 -13.40 8.07
CA ASP A 65 -16.50 -12.30 8.04
C ASP A 65 -17.74 -12.72 7.27
N ASN A 66 -18.67 -13.37 7.99
CA ASN A 66 -20.10 -13.43 7.71
C ASN A 66 -20.67 -12.00 7.65
N THR A 67 -20.32 -11.21 6.63
CA THR A 67 -21.12 -10.03 6.30
C THR A 67 -21.85 -10.32 5.02
N ALA A 68 -23.08 -10.79 5.23
CA ALA A 68 -24.12 -10.96 4.26
C ALA A 68 -24.23 -9.73 3.35
N ASP A 69 -23.98 -9.91 2.06
CA ASP A 69 -24.67 -9.13 1.04
C ASP A 69 -25.82 -9.98 0.48
N LYS A 70 -26.92 -9.94 1.24
CA LYS A 70 -28.25 -10.09 0.66
C LYS A 70 -28.57 -8.75 0.01
N LYS A 71 -28.44 -8.65 -1.32
CA LYS A 71 -29.48 -8.04 -2.16
C LYS A 71 -29.31 -8.34 -3.64
#